data_AF-A0A7V2F3W0-F1
#
_entry.id   AF-A0A7V2F3W0-F1
#
_cell.length_a   1.000
_cell.length_b   1.000
_cell.length_c   1.000
_cell.angle_alpha   90.00
_cell.angle_beta   90.00
_cell.angle_gamma   90.00
#
_symmetry.space_group_name_H-M   'P 1'
#
loop_
_entity.id
_entity.type
_entity.pdbx_description
1 polymer ?
#
loop_
_entity_poly.entity_id
_entity_poly.type
_entity_poly.pdbx_seq_one_letter_code
_entity_poly.pdbx_strand_id
1 'polypeptide(L)'
;GLIPVSASVRNGCELMGYDPMNIANEGKLVAVVDPGEAEAVLEAMRETELGRNAAIIGTAAGGPAGRVIMKTSFGGERVVDLPYGDLLPRIC
;
A
#
# COMPACT_ATOMS: atom_id res chain seq x y z
N GLY A 1 -5.28 4.69 8.15
CA GLY A 1 -4.84 5.05 6.79
C GLY A 1 -5.61 4.25 5.78
N LEU A 2 -5.65 4.68 4.52
CA LEU A 2 -6.41 4.00 3.45
C LEU A 2 -5.79 2.66 3.02
N ILE A 3 -4.52 2.41 3.35
CA ILE A 3 -3.80 1.17 3.00
C ILE A 3 -4.24 0.03 3.94
N PRO A 4 -4.85 -1.06 3.42
CA PRO A 4 -5.29 -2.18 4.23
C PRO A 4 -4.11 -2.98 4.77
N VAL A 5 -3.98 -3.03 6.08
CA VAL A 5 -2.99 -3.86 6.79
C VAL A 5 -3.72 -4.57 7.93
N SER A 6 -3.63 -5.90 7.99
CA SER A 6 -4.29 -6.66 9.07
C SER A 6 -3.70 -6.30 10.43
N ALA A 7 -4.49 -6.44 11.49
CA ALA A 7 -4.01 -6.18 12.85
C ALA A 7 -2.81 -7.06 13.22
N SER A 8 -2.81 -8.33 12.81
CA SER A 8 -1.69 -9.25 13.05
C SER A 8 -0.39 -8.79 12.38
N VAL A 9 -0.46 -8.35 11.12
CA VAL A 9 0.72 -7.84 10.39
C VAL A 9 1.21 -6.54 11.01
N ARG A 10 0.30 -5.62 11.35
CA ARG A 10 0.65 -4.36 12.03
C ARG A 10 1.40 -4.62 13.33
N ASN A 11 0.82 -5.43 14.21
CA ASN A 11 1.41 -5.73 15.51
C ASN A 11 2.75 -6.44 15.37
N GLY A 12 2.87 -7.36 14.41
CA GLY A 12 4.13 -8.04 14.12
C GLY A 12 5.22 -7.09 13.64
N CYS A 13 4.89 -6.17 12.73
CA CYS A 13 5.82 -5.16 12.23
C CYS A 13 6.26 -4.20 13.36
N GLU A 14 5.33 -3.75 14.21
CA GLU A 14 5.62 -2.89 15.35
C GLU A 14 6.58 -3.55 16.35
N LEU A 15 6.36 -4.84 16.68
CA LEU A 15 7.23 -5.58 17.58
C LEU A 15 8.65 -5.74 17.02
N MET A 16 8.77 -5.93 15.71
CA MET A 16 10.04 -6.19 15.03
C MET A 16 10.76 -4.91 14.56
N GLY A 17 10.13 -3.74 14.69
CA GLY A 17 10.68 -2.48 14.20
C GLY A 17 10.67 -2.34 12.68
N TYR A 18 9.73 -3.00 11.99
CA TYR A 18 9.58 -2.92 10.53
C TYR A 18 8.44 -1.99 10.12
N ASP A 19 8.59 -1.36 8.95
CA ASP A 19 7.48 -0.69 8.26
C ASP A 19 6.80 -1.70 7.33
N PRO A 20 5.48 -1.97 7.48
CA PRO A 20 4.75 -2.89 6.60
C PRO A 20 4.79 -2.47 5.12
N MET A 21 5.06 -1.20 4.81
CA MET A 21 5.23 -0.73 3.44
C MET A 21 6.47 -1.29 2.73
N ASN A 22 7.45 -1.79 3.49
CA ASN A 22 8.71 -2.27 2.94
C ASN A 22 8.86 -3.81 3.00
N ILE A 23 7.77 -4.53 3.27
CA ILE A 23 7.76 -5.99 3.32
C ILE A 23 7.19 -6.55 2.00
N ALA A 24 7.83 -7.58 1.46
CA ALA A 24 7.41 -8.22 0.22
C ALA A 24 5.99 -8.79 0.34
N ASN A 25 5.25 -8.77 -0.76
CA ASN A 25 3.91 -9.36 -0.88
C ASN A 25 3.91 -10.34 -2.07
N GLU A 26 3.50 -11.60 -1.86
CA GLU A 26 3.49 -12.65 -2.91
C GLU A 26 2.10 -12.93 -3.52
N GLY A 27 1.12 -12.07 -3.26
CA GLY A 27 -0.26 -12.29 -3.71
C GLY A 27 -1.07 -11.00 -3.77
N LYS A 28 -0.41 -9.87 -4.06
CA LYS A 28 -1.03 -8.55 -4.13
C LYS A 28 -0.68 -7.90 -5.45
N LEU A 29 -1.57 -7.01 -5.89
CA LEU A 29 -1.37 -6.18 -7.06
C LEU A 29 -1.52 -4.71 -6.67
N VAL A 30 -0.81 -3.84 -7.38
CA VAL A 30 -1.05 -2.40 -7.39
C VAL A 30 -1.56 -2.05 -8.78
N ALA A 31 -2.72 -1.41 -8.87
CA ALA A 31 -3.32 -1.00 -10.12
C ALA A 31 -3.42 0.53 -10.20
N VAL A 32 -3.12 1.08 -11.38
CA VAL A 32 -3.37 2.48 -11.72
C VAL A 32 -4.44 2.48 -12.79
N VAL A 33 -5.55 3.17 -12.52
CA VAL A 33 -6.73 3.17 -13.37
C VAL A 33 -7.22 4.60 -13.62
N ASP A 34 -8.05 4.77 -14.65
CA ASP A 34 -8.73 6.04 -14.90
C ASP A 34 -9.61 6.41 -13.69
N PRO A 35 -9.63 7.69 -13.25
CA PRO A 35 -10.44 8.10 -12.11
C PRO A 35 -11.94 7.85 -12.28
N GLY A 36 -12.47 7.85 -13.51
CA GLY A 36 -13.87 7.52 -13.80
C GLY A 36 -14.22 6.05 -13.62
N GLU A 37 -13.22 5.16 -13.69
CA GLU A 37 -13.37 3.70 -13.60
C GLU A 37 -12.96 3.15 -12.22
N ALA A 38 -12.46 4.01 -11.32
CA ALA A 38 -11.84 3.58 -10.06
C ALA A 38 -12.77 2.75 -9.17
N GLU A 39 -14.03 3.18 -9.01
CA GLU A 39 -15.00 2.46 -8.19
C GLU A 39 -15.44 1.14 -8.85
N ALA A 40 -15.69 1.12 -10.17
CA ALA A 40 -16.08 -0.10 -10.89
C ALA A 40 -14.99 -1.17 -10.81
N VAL A 41 -13.72 -0.77 -10.97
CA VAL A 41 -12.57 -1.68 -10.81
C VAL A 41 -12.46 -2.17 -9.36
N LEU A 42 -12.64 -1.27 -8.39
CA LEU A 42 -12.58 -1.64 -6.96
C LEU A 42 -13.67 -2.65 -6.59
N GLU A 43 -14.90 -2.46 -7.07
CA GLU A 43 -16.01 -3.37 -6.88
C GLU A 43 -15.70 -4.74 -7.49
N ALA A 44 -15.28 -4.78 -8.75
CA ALA A 44 -14.89 -6.03 -9.42
C ALA A 44 -13.77 -6.77 -8.68
N MET A 45 -12.78 -6.07 -8.14
CA MET A 45 -11.73 -6.69 -7.33
C MET A 45 -12.30 -7.30 -6.05
N ARG A 46 -13.20 -6.60 -5.36
CA ARG A 46 -13.80 -7.03 -4.09
C ARG A 46 -14.75 -8.21 -4.22
N GLU A 47 -15.32 -8.44 -5.40
CA GLU A 47 -16.12 -9.64 -5.70
C GLU A 47 -15.26 -10.93 -5.72
N THR A 48 -13.95 -10.80 -5.90
CA THR A 48 -13.04 -11.96 -5.86
C THR A 48 -12.63 -12.30 -4.42
N GLU A 49 -12.40 -13.59 -4.15
CA GLU A 49 -11.94 -14.04 -2.84
C GLU A 49 -10.61 -13.38 -2.43
N LEU A 50 -9.68 -13.24 -3.39
CA LEU A 50 -8.35 -12.67 -3.16
C LEU A 50 -8.37 -11.14 -3.04
N GLY A 51 -9.29 -10.47 -3.73
CA GLY A 51 -9.41 -9.02 -3.77
C GLY A 51 -10.41 -8.41 -2.79
N ARG A 52 -11.08 -9.22 -1.94
CA ARG A 52 -12.09 -8.75 -0.95
C ARG A 52 -11.67 -7.56 -0.09
N ASN A 53 -10.36 -7.38 0.13
CA ASN A 53 -9.78 -6.28 0.91
C ASN A 53 -9.15 -5.18 0.06
N ALA A 54 -9.41 -5.14 -1.26
CA ALA A 54 -8.92 -4.10 -2.13
C ALA A 54 -9.42 -2.72 -1.66
N ALA A 55 -8.62 -1.69 -1.91
CA ALA A 55 -8.93 -0.32 -1.54
C ALA A 55 -8.27 0.65 -2.53
N ILE A 56 -8.94 1.78 -2.78
CA ILE A 56 -8.30 2.94 -3.39
C ILE A 56 -7.39 3.56 -2.32
N ILE A 57 -6.08 3.58 -2.58
CA ILE A 57 -5.06 4.02 -1.61
C ILE A 57 -4.46 5.39 -1.91
N GLY A 58 -4.85 6.02 -3.02
CA GLY A 58 -4.34 7.33 -3.42
C GLY A 58 -4.72 7.69 -4.85
N THR A 59 -4.16 8.79 -5.33
CA THR A 59 -4.35 9.31 -6.68
C THR A 59 -3.01 9.77 -7.26
N ALA A 60 -2.87 9.66 -8.58
CA ALA A 60 -1.78 10.33 -9.28
C ALA A 60 -2.11 11.82 -9.38
N ALA A 61 -1.21 12.68 -8.92
CA ALA A 61 -1.35 14.12 -8.96
C ALA A 61 -0.11 14.76 -9.58
N GLY A 62 -0.24 16.01 -10.04
CA GLY A 62 0.91 16.81 -10.43
C GLY A 62 1.86 17.00 -9.23
N GLY A 63 3.15 16.81 -9.45
CA GLY A 63 4.18 16.90 -8.41
C GLY A 63 5.56 16.54 -8.94
N PRO A 64 6.60 16.54 -8.10
CA PRO A 64 7.92 16.10 -8.50
C PRO A 64 7.89 14.65 -8.99
N ALA A 65 8.44 14.41 -10.18
CA ALA A 65 8.49 13.06 -10.76
C ALA A 65 9.19 12.07 -9.82
N GLY A 66 8.68 10.84 -9.77
CA GLY A 66 9.26 9.76 -8.97
C GLY A 66 9.04 9.88 -7.46
N ARG A 67 8.14 10.75 -6.98
CA ARG A 67 7.80 10.86 -5.55
C ARG A 67 6.45 10.26 -5.21
N VAL A 68 6.40 9.58 -4.07
CA VAL A 68 5.18 9.10 -3.42
C VAL A 68 5.04 9.81 -2.08
N ILE A 69 3.91 10.50 -1.88
CA ILE A 69 3.60 11.21 -0.64
C ILE A 69 2.46 10.49 0.07
N MET A 70 2.70 10.05 1.30
CA MET A 70 1.71 9.40 2.15
C MET A 70 1.16 10.38 3.17
N LYS A 71 -0.17 10.53 3.21
CA LYS A 71 -0.87 11.18 4.32
C LYS A 71 -0.96 10.22 5.50
N THR A 72 -0.42 10.64 6.63
CA THR A 72 -0.40 9.87 7.87
C THR A 72 -1.75 9.96 8.59
N SER A 73 -2.02 9.03 9.50
CA SER A 73 -3.24 9.06 10.33
C SER A 73 -3.33 10.29 11.25
N PHE A 74 -2.21 10.98 11.49
CA PHE A 74 -2.15 12.18 12.32
C PHE A 74 -2.28 13.47 11.51
N GLY A 75 -2.62 13.38 10.21
CA GLY A 75 -2.83 14.53 9.33
C GLY A 75 -1.57 15.15 8.73
N GLY A 76 -0.37 14.65 9.09
CA GLY A 76 0.88 15.03 8.45
C GLY A 76 1.16 14.26 7.16
N GLU A 77 2.20 14.67 6.44
CA GLU A 77 2.66 14.01 5.21
C GLU A 77 4.07 13.42 5.42
N ARG A 78 4.33 12.25 4.82
CA ARG A 78 5.68 11.67 4.73
C ARG A 78 5.98 11.24 3.30
N VAL A 79 7.24 11.37 2.89
CA VAL A 79 7.72 10.73 1.65
C VAL A 79 7.82 9.23 1.90
N VAL A 80 7.33 8.43 0.94
CA VAL A 80 7.57 6.98 0.94
C VAL A 80 8.85 6.75 0.13
N ASP A 81 9.95 6.60 0.84
CA ASP A 81 11.25 6.33 0.24
C ASP A 81 11.36 4.88 -0.24
N LEU A 82 12.20 4.66 -1.25
CA LEU A 82 12.58 3.32 -1.64
C LEU A 82 13.39 2.67 -0.49
N PRO A 83 13.08 1.43 -0.09
CA PRO A 83 13.86 0.75 0.94
C PRO A 83 15.31 0.56 0.49
N TYR A 84 16.24 0.71 1.43
CA TYR A 84 17.67 0.51 1.18
C TYR A 84 17.98 -0.99 1.19
N GLY A 85 17.86 -1.63 0.04
CA GLY A 85 18.06 -3.08 -0.13
C GLY A 85 16.96 -3.94 0.50
N ASP A 86 17.17 -5.25 0.50
CA ASP A 86 16.22 -6.21 1.09
C ASP A 86 16.33 -6.18 2.63
N LEU A 87 15.23 -5.80 3.29
CA LEU A 87 15.13 -5.74 4.75
C LEU A 87 15.25 -7.11 5.42
N LEU A 88 14.88 -8.17 4.71
CA LEU A 88 14.79 -9.53 5.23
C LEU A 88 15.52 -10.49 4.29
N PRO A 89 16.61 -11.14 4.75
CA PRO A 89 17.36 -12.05 3.89
C PRO A 89 16.49 -13.25 3.49
N ARG A 90 16.48 -13.57 2.19
CA ARG A 90 15.70 -14.67 1.60
C ARG A 90 14.19 -14.54 1.79
N ILE A 91 13.67 -13.33 1.64
CA ILE A 91 12.23 -13.07 1.74
C ILE A 91 11.43 -13.51 0.49
N CYS A 92 12.10 -13.84 -0.62
CA CYS A 92 11.55 -14.47 -1.81
C CYS A 92 12.68 -14.98 -2.71
#